data_AF-A0A502WLK5-F1
#
_entry.id   AF-A0A502WLK5-F1
#
_cell.length_a   1.000
_cell.length_b   1.000
_cell.length_c   1.000
_cell.angle_alpha   90.00
_cell.angle_beta   90.00
_cell.angle_gamma   90.00
#
_symmetry.space_group_name_H-M   'P 1'
#
loop_
_entity.id
_entity.type
_entity.pdbx_description
1 polymer ?
#
loop_
_entity_poly.entity_id
_entity_poly.type
_entity_poly.pdbx_seq_one_letter_code
_entity_poly.pdbx_strand_id
1 'polypeptide(L)'
;MFVIVGLALLGASLTLIYQEKVTEAAAVFGLGFLSFLYANVSRFKRFKGLGFEAELWEDKQKEAADLIERLRDIVSIYTREVILGKVKAGRIGVAGKWNDHWKLYDDLVTQHNTLGQKVDFSDIKKEMDDTFLFDMTMPEIRKLRAATNKGKEAARQRIEQEFGSPVRDNEGYNRRWAQFREIPEDIKDPFKISIKEDLAGYALKVWRETKERLKRDFDVDADVDQKVLDRFVTISKLYQSRPVQVTDEMIAWANRED
;
A
#
# COMPACT_ATOMS: atom_id res chain seq x y z
N MET A 1 10.53 42.20 -2.19
CA MET A 1 11.09 41.53 -1.00
C MET A 1 10.53 40.13 -0.84
N PHE A 2 9.21 39.96 -0.67
CA PHE A 2 8.58 38.64 -0.49
C PHE A 2 8.80 37.62 -1.63
N VAL A 3 8.89 38.06 -2.89
CA VAL A 3 9.24 37.17 -4.04
C VAL A 3 10.64 36.58 -3.89
N ILE A 4 11.62 37.38 -3.44
CA ILE A 4 13.01 36.95 -3.26
C ILE A 4 13.11 35.98 -2.08
N VAL A 5 12.39 36.28 -0.99
CA VAL A 5 12.27 35.39 0.17
C VAL A 5 11.61 34.07 -0.23
N GLY A 6 10.55 34.11 -1.03
CA GLY A 6 9.88 32.92 -1.57
C GLY A 6 10.80 32.06 -2.44
N LEU A 7 11.56 32.67 -3.36
CA LEU A 7 12.54 31.96 -4.19
C LEU A 7 13.66 31.32 -3.35
N ALA A 8 14.17 32.03 -2.34
CA ALA A 8 15.20 31.50 -1.45
C ALA A 8 14.69 30.30 -0.64
N LEU A 9 13.45 30.36 -0.14
CA LEU A 9 12.81 29.26 0.58
C LEU A 9 12.51 28.06 -0.33
N LEU A 10 12.08 28.29 -1.58
CA LEU A 10 11.92 27.21 -2.57
C LEU A 10 13.26 26.52 -2.86
N GLY A 11 14.33 27.29 -3.07
CA GLY A 11 15.69 26.74 -3.23
C GLY A 11 16.13 25.93 -2.01
N ALA A 12 15.89 26.44 -0.80
CA ALA A 12 16.19 25.72 0.44
C ALA A 12 15.38 24.43 0.59
N SER A 13 14.11 24.40 0.14
CA SER A 13 13.29 23.19 0.17
C SER A 13 13.87 22.08 -0.72
N LEU A 14 14.40 22.42 -1.90
CA LEU A 14 15.06 21.45 -2.79
C LEU A 14 16.32 20.87 -2.15
N THR A 15 17.10 21.71 -1.47
CA THR A 15 18.28 21.26 -0.72
C THR A 15 17.90 20.33 0.44
N LEU A 16 16.80 20.61 1.15
CA LEU A 16 16.31 19.76 2.24
C LEU A 16 15.77 18.42 1.73
N ILE A 17 15.13 18.40 0.55
CA ILE A 17 14.74 17.15 -0.13
C ILE A 17 15.98 16.31 -0.44
N TYR A 18 17.05 16.93 -0.95
CA TYR A 18 18.31 16.24 -1.23
C TYR A 18 18.99 15.68 0.03
N GLN A 19 18.72 16.26 1.20
CA GLN A 19 19.22 15.79 2.50
C GLN A 19 18.26 14.81 3.19
N GLU A 20 17.25 14.29 2.50
CA GLU A 20 16.21 13.38 3.02
C GLU A 20 15.37 13.96 4.18
N LYS A 21 15.44 15.27 4.40
CA LYS A 21 14.73 16.03 5.43
C LYS A 21 13.35 16.48 4.94
N VAL A 22 12.51 15.50 4.64
CA VAL A 22 11.26 15.70 3.89
C VAL A 22 10.25 16.56 4.66
N THR A 23 10.15 16.39 5.98
CA THR A 23 9.21 17.16 6.82
C THR A 23 9.62 18.63 6.88
N GLU A 24 10.92 18.92 7.07
CA GLU A 24 11.40 20.30 7.04
C GLU A 24 11.30 20.92 5.64
N ALA A 25 11.56 20.13 4.59
CA ALA A 25 11.41 20.59 3.21
C ALA A 25 9.96 21.02 2.90
N ALA A 26 8.97 20.23 3.34
CA ALA A 26 7.55 20.55 3.15
C ALA A 26 7.16 21.85 3.87
N ALA A 27 7.62 22.03 5.12
CA ALA A 27 7.36 23.26 5.88
C ALA A 27 8.01 24.49 5.22
N VAL A 28 9.27 24.38 4.79
CA VAL A 28 10.00 25.47 4.12
C VAL A 28 9.40 25.80 2.75
N PHE A 29 8.96 24.78 2.00
CA PHE A 29 8.21 24.97 0.77
C PHE A 29 6.90 25.75 1.01
N GLY A 30 6.13 25.37 2.04
CA GLY A 30 4.90 26.07 2.42
C GLY A 30 5.14 27.55 2.80
N LEU A 31 6.22 27.85 3.53
CA LEU A 31 6.60 29.23 3.87
C LEU A 31 7.08 30.03 2.64
N GLY A 32 7.82 29.39 1.74
CA GLY A 32 8.22 29.99 0.47
C GLY A 32 7.00 30.33 -0.38
N PHE A 33 6.04 29.43 -0.41
CA PHE A 33 4.77 29.59 -1.11
C PHE A 33 3.91 30.72 -0.52
N LEU A 34 3.74 30.77 0.81
CA LEU A 34 3.03 31.88 1.48
C LEU A 34 3.69 33.24 1.20
N SER A 35 5.01 33.28 1.06
CA SER A 35 5.72 34.50 0.68
C SER A 35 5.33 34.98 -0.73
N PHE A 36 5.10 34.09 -1.69
CA PHE A 36 4.57 34.48 -3.00
C PHE A 36 3.12 34.95 -2.93
N LEU A 37 2.29 34.35 -2.09
CA LEU A 37 0.93 34.83 -1.85
C LEU A 37 0.97 36.26 -1.27
N TYR A 38 1.78 36.53 -0.24
CA TYR A 38 1.93 37.87 0.33
C TYR A 38 2.53 38.88 -0.64
N ALA A 39 3.46 38.46 -1.51
CA ALA A 39 3.98 39.31 -2.56
C ALA A 39 2.87 39.80 -3.50
N ASN A 40 1.93 38.92 -3.84
CA ASN A 40 0.79 39.26 -4.68
C ASN A 40 -0.29 40.03 -3.91
N VAL A 41 -0.56 39.69 -2.64
CA VAL A 41 -1.48 40.44 -1.74
C VAL A 41 -1.08 41.92 -1.62
N SER A 42 0.23 42.22 -1.62
CA SER A 42 0.71 43.61 -1.56
C SER A 42 0.29 44.48 -2.76
N ARG A 43 0.04 43.86 -3.93
CA ARG A 43 -0.49 44.57 -5.11
C ARG A 43 -1.96 44.96 -4.91
N PHE A 44 -2.75 44.21 -4.15
CA PHE A 44 -4.19 44.48 -3.94
C PHE A 44 -4.46 45.79 -3.18
N LYS A 45 -3.53 46.30 -2.36
CA LYS A 45 -3.73 47.56 -1.62
C LYS A 45 -3.60 48.83 -2.48
N ARG A 46 -2.95 48.77 -3.64
CA ARG A 46 -2.70 49.96 -4.50
C ARG A 46 -3.80 50.23 -5.55
N PHE A 47 -4.74 49.33 -5.75
CA PHE A 47 -5.72 49.39 -6.85
C PHE A 47 -7.10 49.97 -6.51
N LYS A 48 -7.30 50.46 -5.27
CA LYS A 48 -8.58 50.99 -4.72
C LYS A 48 -9.08 52.35 -5.28
N GLY A 49 -8.67 52.75 -6.49
CA GLY A 49 -8.89 54.11 -7.00
C GLY A 49 -10.05 54.37 -7.97
N LEU A 50 -10.51 53.44 -8.82
CA LEU A 50 -11.38 53.80 -9.97
C LEU A 50 -12.25 52.62 -10.44
N GLY A 51 -13.53 52.89 -10.75
CA GLY A 51 -14.60 51.94 -11.13
C GLY A 51 -14.38 51.00 -12.35
N PHE A 52 -13.15 50.87 -12.83
CA PHE A 52 -12.63 49.67 -13.54
C PHE A 52 -12.41 48.48 -12.59
N GLU A 53 -12.58 48.69 -11.28
CA GLU A 53 -12.36 47.73 -10.21
C GLU A 53 -13.26 46.49 -10.26
N ALA A 54 -14.51 46.56 -10.74
CA ALA A 54 -15.41 45.40 -10.65
C ALA A 54 -15.11 44.31 -11.71
N GLU A 55 -14.91 44.69 -12.98
CA GLU A 55 -14.54 43.75 -14.06
C GLU A 55 -13.15 43.15 -13.83
N LEU A 56 -12.17 43.96 -13.45
CA LEU A 56 -10.82 43.46 -13.16
C LEU A 56 -10.80 42.61 -11.89
N TRP A 57 -11.67 42.88 -10.91
CA TRP A 57 -11.77 42.09 -9.69
C TRP A 57 -12.38 40.71 -9.93
N GLU A 58 -13.43 40.60 -10.76
CA GLU A 58 -13.97 39.30 -11.17
C GLU A 58 -12.93 38.47 -11.94
N ASP A 59 -12.25 39.06 -12.93
CA ASP A 59 -11.23 38.36 -13.71
C ASP A 59 -10.03 37.94 -12.85
N LYS A 60 -9.64 38.77 -11.87
CA LYS A 60 -8.55 38.45 -10.93
C LYS A 60 -8.96 37.44 -9.87
N GLN A 61 -10.23 37.42 -9.46
CA GLN A 61 -10.77 36.36 -8.62
C GLN A 61 -10.78 35.02 -9.36
N LYS A 62 -11.17 35.01 -10.64
CA LYS A 62 -11.08 33.82 -11.49
C LYS A 62 -9.64 33.35 -11.66
N GLU A 63 -8.70 34.25 -11.96
CA GLU A 63 -7.28 33.90 -12.10
C GLU A 63 -6.68 33.36 -10.79
N ALA A 64 -7.07 33.92 -9.64
CA ALA A 64 -6.67 33.40 -8.33
C ALA A 64 -7.30 32.04 -8.01
N ALA A 65 -8.57 31.81 -8.37
CA ALA A 65 -9.24 30.52 -8.21
C ALA A 65 -8.60 29.44 -9.09
N ASP A 66 -8.32 29.75 -10.36
CA ASP A 66 -7.58 28.89 -11.30
C ASP A 66 -6.18 28.54 -10.75
N LEU A 67 -5.48 29.52 -10.18
CA LEU A 67 -4.17 29.31 -9.58
C LEU A 67 -4.27 28.40 -8.35
N ILE A 68 -5.25 28.61 -7.48
CA ILE A 68 -5.51 27.76 -6.31
C ILE A 68 -5.84 26.32 -6.74
N GLU A 69 -6.62 26.14 -7.81
CA GLU A 69 -6.97 24.82 -8.34
C GLU A 69 -5.74 24.09 -8.89
N ARG A 70 -4.94 24.74 -9.74
CA ARG A 70 -3.68 24.17 -10.24
C ARG A 70 -2.70 23.82 -9.11
N LEU A 71 -2.67 24.62 -8.06
CA LEU A 71 -1.87 24.36 -6.87
C LEU A 71 -2.38 23.16 -6.06
N ARG A 72 -3.69 23.05 -5.88
CA ARG A 72 -4.31 21.87 -5.25
C ARG A 72 -3.86 20.60 -5.98
N ASP A 73 -3.92 20.62 -7.30
CA ASP A 73 -3.58 19.46 -8.12
C ASP A 73 -2.09 19.11 -8.00
N ILE A 74 -1.18 20.10 -8.09
CA ILE A 74 0.26 19.88 -7.93
C ILE A 74 0.60 19.33 -6.54
N VAL A 75 0.06 19.90 -5.46
CA VAL A 75 0.36 19.44 -4.10
C VAL A 75 -0.21 18.03 -3.87
N SER A 76 -1.38 17.71 -4.43
CA SER A 76 -1.94 16.35 -4.36
C SER A 76 -1.02 15.29 -4.98
N ILE A 77 -0.41 15.59 -6.13
CA ILE A 77 0.57 14.72 -6.82
C ILE A 77 1.81 14.53 -5.96
N TYR A 78 2.38 15.59 -5.40
CA TYR A 78 3.55 15.47 -4.53
C TYR A 78 3.25 14.69 -3.25
N THR A 79 2.09 14.93 -2.63
CA THR A 79 1.63 14.17 -1.46
C THR A 79 1.52 12.68 -1.77
N ARG A 80 0.97 12.33 -2.94
CA ARG A 80 0.92 10.94 -3.43
C ARG A 80 2.32 10.33 -3.56
N GLU A 81 3.22 11.01 -4.27
CA GLU A 81 4.58 10.50 -4.50
C GLU A 81 5.39 10.37 -3.19
N VAL A 82 5.21 11.29 -2.23
CA VAL A 82 5.86 11.23 -0.92
C VAL A 82 5.35 10.02 -0.12
N ILE A 83 4.03 9.86 0.00
CA ILE A 83 3.44 8.76 0.78
C ILE A 83 3.78 7.41 0.14
N LEU A 84 3.51 7.26 -1.16
CA LEU A 84 3.77 6.01 -1.87
C LEU A 84 5.25 5.72 -1.98
N GLY A 85 6.09 6.75 -2.14
CA GLY A 85 7.54 6.62 -2.11
C GLY A 85 8.03 6.05 -0.78
N LYS A 86 7.53 6.54 0.36
CA LYS A 86 7.87 6.01 1.69
C LYS A 86 7.36 4.57 1.90
N VAL A 87 6.11 4.30 1.55
CA VAL A 87 5.51 2.95 1.64
C VAL A 87 6.29 1.93 0.81
N LYS A 88 6.71 2.30 -0.41
CA LYS A 88 7.48 1.42 -1.30
C LYS A 88 8.95 1.31 -0.88
N ALA A 89 9.59 2.40 -0.45
CA ALA A 89 10.98 2.40 0.03
C ALA A 89 11.17 1.52 1.27
N GLY A 90 10.20 1.53 2.19
CA GLY A 90 10.19 0.67 3.38
C GLY A 90 10.19 -0.83 3.09
N ARG A 91 9.96 -1.24 1.82
CA ARG A 91 9.98 -2.64 1.38
C ARG A 91 11.34 -3.09 0.86
N ILE A 92 12.26 -2.18 0.53
CA ILE A 92 13.56 -2.47 -0.14
C ILE A 92 14.74 -2.42 0.86
N GLY A 93 14.54 -2.82 2.11
CA GLY A 93 15.65 -3.08 3.05
C GLY A 93 15.79 -2.13 4.24
N VAL A 94 14.82 -1.24 4.48
CA VAL A 94 14.68 -0.54 5.76
C VAL A 94 13.25 -0.71 6.21
N ALA A 95 13.01 -1.46 7.30
CA ALA A 95 11.68 -1.60 7.87
C ALA A 95 11.17 -0.25 8.37
N GLY A 96 10.48 0.51 7.51
CA GLY A 96 9.66 1.62 7.95
C GLY A 96 8.51 1.07 8.77
N LYS A 97 8.33 1.54 10.01
CA LYS A 97 7.23 1.10 10.85
C LYS A 97 5.94 1.62 10.22
N TRP A 98 4.95 0.75 10.03
CA TRP A 98 3.65 1.14 9.45
C TRP A 98 2.99 2.30 10.18
N ASN A 99 3.27 2.46 11.48
CA ASN A 99 2.86 3.61 12.27
C ASN A 99 3.30 4.96 11.67
N ASP A 100 4.55 5.06 11.21
CA ASP A 100 5.08 6.30 10.64
C ASP A 100 4.44 6.62 9.28
N HIS A 101 4.09 5.58 8.50
CA HIS A 101 3.39 5.74 7.23
C HIS A 101 1.95 6.25 7.41
N TRP A 102 1.22 5.66 8.37
CA TRP A 102 -0.14 6.09 8.68
C TRP A 102 -0.17 7.50 9.28
N LYS A 103 0.75 7.80 10.19
CA LYS A 103 0.91 9.15 10.73
C LYS A 103 1.20 10.18 9.62
N LEU A 104 2.10 9.88 8.69
CA LEU A 104 2.39 10.76 7.56
C LEU A 104 1.15 11.01 6.69
N TYR A 105 0.37 9.97 6.42
CA TYR A 105 -0.90 10.10 5.69
C TYR A 105 -1.88 11.02 6.44
N ASP A 106 -2.10 10.78 7.73
CA ASP A 106 -3.04 11.57 8.54
C ASP A 106 -2.60 13.03 8.68
N ASP A 107 -1.30 13.29 8.89
CA ASP A 107 -0.73 14.63 8.97
C ASP A 107 -0.96 15.39 7.64
N LEU A 108 -0.74 14.74 6.49
CA LEU A 108 -0.92 15.35 5.18
C LEU A 108 -2.39 15.62 4.86
N VAL A 109 -3.29 14.66 5.13
CA VAL A 109 -4.73 14.85 4.99
C VAL A 109 -5.20 16.02 5.85
N THR A 110 -4.73 16.11 7.10
CA THR A 110 -5.09 17.18 8.03
C THR A 110 -4.58 18.54 7.54
N GLN A 111 -3.35 18.62 7.06
CA GLN A 111 -2.77 19.87 6.54
C GLN A 111 -3.53 20.37 5.30
N HIS A 112 -3.86 19.48 4.36
CA HIS A 112 -4.65 19.85 3.18
C HIS A 112 -6.04 20.37 3.55
N ASN A 113 -6.73 19.70 4.47
CA ASN A 113 -8.04 20.15 4.97
C ASN A 113 -7.94 21.51 5.67
N THR A 114 -6.90 21.72 6.48
CA THR A 114 -6.64 22.99 7.19
C THR A 114 -6.39 24.14 6.21
N LEU A 115 -5.74 23.86 5.08
CA LEU A 115 -5.51 24.82 4.00
C LEU A 115 -6.75 25.05 3.12
N GLY A 116 -7.90 24.45 3.45
CA GLY A 116 -9.14 24.55 2.67
C GLY A 116 -9.10 23.78 1.34
N GLN A 117 -8.06 22.97 1.12
CA GLN A 117 -7.90 22.17 -0.08
C GLN A 117 -8.63 20.84 0.10
N LYS A 118 -9.83 20.73 -0.47
CA LYS A 118 -10.57 19.47 -0.54
C LYS A 118 -9.96 18.56 -1.61
N VAL A 119 -8.82 17.95 -1.30
CA VAL A 119 -8.17 16.93 -2.13
C VAL A 119 -8.78 15.57 -1.81
N ASP A 120 -9.04 14.77 -2.84
CA ASP A 120 -9.44 13.38 -2.65
C ASP A 120 -8.21 12.50 -2.45
N PHE A 121 -8.12 11.87 -1.27
CA PHE A 121 -7.03 10.95 -0.91
C PHE A 121 -7.44 9.48 -1.02
N SER A 122 -8.62 9.17 -1.58
CA SER A 122 -9.16 7.80 -1.67
C SER A 122 -8.19 6.82 -2.33
N ASP A 123 -7.54 7.24 -3.42
CA ASP A 123 -6.63 6.39 -4.19
C ASP A 123 -5.35 6.10 -3.41
N ILE A 124 -4.81 7.11 -2.72
CA ILE A 124 -3.65 6.95 -1.84
C ILE A 124 -4.01 6.00 -0.69
N LYS A 125 -5.16 6.21 -0.06
CA LYS A 125 -5.64 5.34 1.02
C LYS A 125 -5.81 3.90 0.55
N LYS A 126 -6.37 3.70 -0.65
CA LYS A 126 -6.53 2.38 -1.26
C LYS A 126 -5.18 1.70 -1.47
N GLU A 127 -4.21 2.39 -2.06
CA GLU A 127 -2.87 1.82 -2.30
C GLU A 127 -2.13 1.49 -0.99
N MET A 128 -2.28 2.32 0.04
CA MET A 128 -1.77 2.03 1.37
C MET A 128 -2.45 0.80 1.97
N ASP A 129 -3.78 0.69 1.88
CA ASP A 129 -4.54 -0.46 2.37
C ASP A 129 -4.17 -1.75 1.64
N ASP A 130 -4.03 -1.71 0.32
CA ASP A 130 -3.58 -2.86 -0.50
C ASP A 130 -2.21 -3.35 -0.01
N THR A 131 -1.28 -2.41 0.23
CA THR A 131 0.08 -2.73 0.66
C THR A 131 0.12 -3.21 2.12
N PHE A 132 -0.69 -2.60 2.99
CA PHE A 132 -0.77 -2.96 4.41
C PHE A 132 -1.33 -4.37 4.59
N LEU A 133 -2.45 -4.68 3.94
CA LEU A 133 -3.05 -6.01 3.99
C LEU A 133 -2.12 -7.07 3.38
N PHE A 134 -1.37 -6.73 2.33
CA PHE A 134 -0.32 -7.60 1.81
C PHE A 134 0.71 -7.97 2.87
N ASP A 135 1.27 -6.97 3.57
CA ASP A 135 2.30 -7.19 4.58
C ASP A 135 1.77 -7.97 5.79
N MET A 136 0.52 -7.76 6.19
CA MET A 136 -0.16 -8.58 7.22
C MET A 136 -0.36 -10.05 6.77
N THR A 137 -0.59 -10.28 5.48
CA THR A 137 -0.94 -11.62 4.96
C THR A 137 0.30 -12.49 4.74
N MET A 138 1.43 -11.89 4.37
CA MET A 138 2.63 -12.65 3.96
C MET A 138 3.23 -13.56 5.03
N PRO A 139 3.36 -13.16 6.31
CA PRO A 139 3.83 -14.05 7.37
C PRO A 139 2.95 -15.30 7.51
N GLU A 140 1.64 -15.15 7.39
CA GLU A 140 0.69 -16.26 7.48
C GLU A 140 0.74 -17.17 6.23
N ILE A 141 0.93 -16.60 5.03
CA ILE A 141 1.17 -17.37 3.81
C ILE A 141 2.41 -18.25 3.95
N ARG A 142 3.48 -17.77 4.60
CA ARG A 142 4.68 -18.59 4.84
C ARG A 142 4.38 -19.83 5.69
N LYS A 143 3.59 -19.67 6.76
CA LYS A 143 3.17 -20.78 7.63
C LYS A 143 2.30 -21.78 6.86
N LEU A 144 1.37 -21.27 6.05
CA LEU A 144 0.52 -22.09 5.20
C LEU A 144 1.35 -22.90 4.19
N ARG A 145 2.28 -22.24 3.48
CA ARG A 145 3.19 -22.90 2.53
C ARG A 145 4.02 -24.00 3.18
N ALA A 146 4.52 -23.76 4.39
CA ALA A 146 5.29 -24.77 5.11
C ALA A 146 4.46 -26.04 5.36
N ALA A 147 3.20 -25.90 5.78
CA ALA A 147 2.29 -27.03 5.99
C ALA A 147 1.93 -27.74 4.67
N THR A 148 1.59 -26.98 3.62
CA THR A 148 1.23 -27.58 2.32
C THR A 148 2.41 -28.28 1.66
N ASN A 149 3.62 -27.73 1.78
CA ASN A 149 4.83 -28.36 1.22
C ASN A 149 5.18 -29.64 1.97
N LYS A 150 5.03 -29.68 3.29
CA LYS A 150 5.16 -30.91 4.07
C LYS A 150 4.15 -31.98 3.61
N GLY A 151 2.90 -31.58 3.36
CA GLY A 151 1.87 -32.48 2.84
C GLY A 151 2.18 -32.99 1.42
N LYS A 152 2.60 -32.10 0.51
CA LYS A 152 3.01 -32.46 -0.86
C LYS A 152 4.21 -33.42 -0.83
N GLU A 153 5.19 -33.19 0.03
CA GLU A 153 6.33 -34.10 0.17
C GLU A 153 5.92 -35.48 0.70
N ALA A 154 5.04 -35.55 1.70
CA ALA A 154 4.51 -36.82 2.19
C ALA A 154 3.69 -37.56 1.12
N ALA A 155 2.91 -36.85 0.30
CA ALA A 155 2.18 -37.44 -0.82
C ALA A 155 3.15 -38.00 -1.88
N ARG A 156 4.23 -37.29 -2.19
CA ARG A 156 5.29 -37.78 -3.08
C ARG A 156 5.93 -39.06 -2.55
N GLN A 157 6.27 -39.09 -1.26
CA GLN A 157 6.84 -40.27 -0.60
C GLN A 157 5.89 -41.46 -0.64
N ARG A 158 4.57 -41.25 -0.51
CA ARG A 158 3.57 -42.33 -0.66
C ARG A 158 3.57 -42.91 -2.08
N ILE A 159 3.64 -42.07 -3.12
CA ILE A 159 3.77 -42.55 -4.51
C ILE A 159 5.06 -43.38 -4.67
N GLU A 160 6.18 -42.89 -4.14
CA GLU A 160 7.46 -43.60 -4.23
C GLU A 160 7.42 -44.95 -3.50
N GLN A 161 6.77 -45.03 -2.33
CA GLN A 161 6.57 -46.28 -1.59
C GLN A 161 5.63 -47.26 -2.31
N GLU A 162 4.59 -46.76 -2.98
CA GLU A 162 3.60 -47.57 -3.70
C GLU A 162 4.23 -48.30 -4.91
N PHE A 163 5.11 -47.62 -5.66
CA PHE A 163 5.66 -48.15 -6.92
C PHE A 163 7.13 -48.62 -6.85
N GLY A 164 7.89 -48.14 -5.86
CA GLY A 164 9.29 -48.48 -5.66
C GLY A 164 10.21 -48.07 -6.81
N SER A 165 11.44 -48.59 -6.79
CA SER A 165 12.42 -48.46 -7.88
C SER A 165 13.12 -49.81 -8.12
N PRO A 166 13.09 -50.36 -9.35
CA PRO A 166 12.49 -49.80 -10.56
C PRO A 166 10.95 -49.93 -10.59
N VAL A 167 10.28 -48.93 -11.15
CA VAL A 167 8.81 -48.92 -11.34
C VAL A 167 8.40 -50.02 -12.33
N ARG A 168 7.52 -50.92 -11.89
CA ARG A 168 7.00 -52.03 -12.71
C ARG A 168 5.66 -51.71 -13.38
N ASP A 169 4.85 -50.86 -12.75
CA ASP A 169 3.57 -50.39 -13.28
C ASP A 169 3.67 -48.91 -13.67
N ASN A 170 4.06 -48.66 -14.93
CA ASN A 170 4.20 -47.30 -15.45
C ASN A 170 2.85 -46.58 -15.59
N GLU A 171 1.75 -47.30 -15.88
CA GLU A 171 0.43 -46.69 -16.06
C GLU A 171 -0.17 -46.24 -14.72
N GLY A 172 -0.08 -47.08 -13.68
CA GLY A 172 -0.46 -46.72 -12.32
C GLY A 172 0.36 -45.55 -11.80
N TYR A 173 1.68 -45.59 -11.98
CA TYR A 173 2.58 -44.52 -11.57
C TYR A 173 2.24 -43.18 -12.25
N ASN A 174 2.01 -43.18 -13.57
CA ASN A 174 1.63 -41.97 -14.30
C ASN A 174 0.27 -41.42 -13.85
N ARG A 175 -0.71 -42.28 -13.56
CA ARG A 175 -2.02 -41.86 -13.02
C ARG A 175 -1.88 -41.20 -11.64
N ARG A 176 -1.07 -41.78 -10.74
CA ARG A 176 -0.79 -41.16 -9.44
C ARG A 176 -0.10 -39.82 -9.56
N TRP A 177 0.87 -39.69 -10.45
CA TRP A 177 1.52 -38.41 -10.71
C TRP A 177 0.60 -37.38 -11.36
N ALA A 178 -0.35 -37.82 -12.18
CA ALA A 178 -1.39 -36.92 -12.70
C ALA A 178 -2.24 -36.35 -11.55
N GLN A 179 -2.71 -37.20 -10.62
CA GLN A 179 -3.43 -36.75 -9.42
C GLN A 179 -2.59 -35.78 -8.58
N PHE A 180 -1.30 -36.05 -8.41
CA PHE A 180 -0.40 -35.17 -7.66
C PHE A 180 -0.27 -33.78 -8.30
N ARG A 181 -0.21 -33.72 -9.64
CA ARG A 181 -0.14 -32.46 -10.39
C ARG A 181 -1.43 -31.65 -10.34
N GLU A 182 -2.56 -32.26 -9.99
CA GLU A 182 -3.81 -31.53 -9.76
C GLU A 182 -3.85 -30.81 -8.42
N ILE A 183 -2.90 -31.08 -7.50
CA ILE A 183 -2.78 -30.31 -6.26
C ILE A 183 -2.38 -28.87 -6.63
N PRO A 184 -3.11 -27.83 -6.15
CA PRO A 184 -2.82 -26.45 -6.47
C PRO A 184 -1.35 -26.08 -6.27
N GLU A 185 -0.82 -25.35 -7.25
CA GLU A 185 0.50 -24.74 -7.13
C GLU A 185 0.50 -23.63 -6.08
N ASP A 186 1.70 -23.31 -5.59
CA ASP A 186 1.87 -22.21 -4.66
C ASP A 186 1.52 -20.87 -5.31
N ILE A 187 1.08 -19.91 -4.49
CA ILE A 187 0.70 -18.57 -4.93
C ILE A 187 1.91 -17.86 -5.57
N LYS A 188 1.90 -17.73 -6.90
CA LYS A 188 3.04 -17.22 -7.69
C LYS A 188 3.35 -15.74 -7.47
N ASP A 189 2.32 -14.88 -7.44
CA ASP A 189 2.48 -13.44 -7.28
C ASP A 189 1.48 -12.88 -6.24
N PRO A 190 1.79 -13.04 -4.94
CA PRO A 190 0.89 -12.60 -3.87
C PRO A 190 0.66 -11.09 -3.89
N PHE A 191 1.65 -10.29 -4.33
CA PHE A 191 1.53 -8.84 -4.34
C PHE A 191 0.56 -8.36 -5.42
N LYS A 192 0.67 -8.90 -6.63
CA LYS A 192 -0.29 -8.59 -7.70
C LYS A 192 -1.71 -8.99 -7.33
N ILE A 193 -1.88 -10.10 -6.60
CA ILE A 193 -3.20 -10.50 -6.08
C ILE A 193 -3.67 -9.47 -5.06
N SER A 194 -2.86 -9.08 -4.08
CA SER A 194 -3.28 -8.13 -3.03
C SER A 194 -3.74 -6.76 -3.52
N ILE A 195 -3.22 -6.30 -4.67
CA ILE A 195 -3.63 -5.02 -5.29
C ILE A 195 -4.99 -5.14 -5.98
N LYS A 196 -5.31 -6.32 -6.52
CA LYS A 196 -6.50 -6.55 -7.36
C LYS A 196 -7.65 -7.21 -6.61
N GLU A 197 -7.35 -8.04 -5.64
CA GLU A 197 -8.25 -9.01 -5.03
C GLU A 197 -7.89 -9.27 -3.56
N ASP A 198 -8.75 -9.98 -2.86
CA ASP A 198 -8.53 -10.42 -1.49
C ASP A 198 -7.49 -11.55 -1.45
N LEU A 199 -6.22 -11.19 -1.20
CA LEU A 199 -5.13 -12.16 -1.07
C LEU A 199 -5.36 -13.17 0.07
N ALA A 200 -5.93 -12.73 1.20
CA ALA A 200 -6.15 -13.59 2.35
C ALA A 200 -7.23 -14.63 2.06
N GLY A 201 -8.35 -14.19 1.47
CA GLY A 201 -9.41 -15.07 0.99
C GLY A 201 -8.92 -16.04 -0.09
N TYR A 202 -8.12 -15.56 -1.05
CA TYR A 202 -7.52 -16.39 -2.08
C TYR A 202 -6.59 -17.47 -1.50
N ALA A 203 -5.72 -17.09 -0.55
CA ALA A 203 -4.81 -18.03 0.11
C ALA A 203 -5.57 -19.12 0.89
N LEU A 204 -6.64 -18.75 1.61
CA LEU A 204 -7.50 -19.73 2.29
C LEU A 204 -8.17 -20.70 1.31
N LYS A 205 -8.65 -20.20 0.17
CA LYS A 205 -9.26 -21.04 -0.87
C LYS A 205 -8.25 -22.08 -1.40
N VAL A 206 -7.06 -21.62 -1.79
CA VAL A 206 -5.98 -22.50 -2.30
C VAL A 206 -5.58 -23.53 -1.26
N TRP A 207 -5.46 -23.14 0.01
CA TRP A 207 -5.15 -24.05 1.10
C TRP A 207 -6.21 -25.13 1.31
N ARG A 208 -7.50 -24.75 1.35
CA ARG A 208 -8.60 -25.72 1.51
C ARG A 208 -8.59 -26.76 0.40
N GLU A 209 -8.48 -26.31 -0.85
CA GLU A 209 -8.40 -27.21 -2.00
C GLU A 209 -7.16 -28.12 -1.92
N THR A 210 -6.01 -27.58 -1.53
CA THR A 210 -4.78 -28.35 -1.34
C THR A 210 -4.95 -29.41 -0.25
N LYS A 211 -5.50 -29.04 0.91
CA LYS A 211 -5.77 -29.95 2.04
C LYS A 211 -6.75 -31.05 1.64
N GLU A 212 -7.84 -30.70 0.96
CA GLU A 212 -8.84 -31.67 0.50
C GLU A 212 -8.25 -32.67 -0.49
N ARG A 213 -7.46 -32.22 -1.47
CA ARG A 213 -6.79 -33.11 -2.44
C ARG A 213 -5.74 -34.01 -1.80
N LEU A 214 -4.91 -33.46 -0.92
CA LEU A 214 -3.93 -34.24 -0.17
C LEU A 214 -4.61 -35.34 0.66
N LYS A 215 -5.72 -35.02 1.32
CA LYS A 215 -6.45 -35.99 2.13
C LYS A 215 -7.19 -37.02 1.29
N ARG A 216 -7.91 -36.58 0.24
CA ARG A 216 -8.72 -37.48 -0.60
C ARG A 216 -7.86 -38.40 -1.45
N ASP A 217 -6.85 -37.85 -2.12
CA ASP A 217 -6.10 -38.58 -3.15
C ASP A 217 -4.93 -39.34 -2.54
N PHE A 218 -4.34 -38.83 -1.45
CA PHE A 218 -3.13 -39.39 -0.85
C PHE A 218 -3.28 -39.77 0.62
N ASP A 219 -4.41 -39.49 1.28
CA ASP A 219 -4.62 -39.66 2.72
C ASP A 219 -3.53 -38.98 3.57
N VAL A 220 -3.12 -37.78 3.15
CA VAL A 220 -2.15 -36.93 3.84
C VAL A 220 -2.84 -35.68 4.40
N ASP A 221 -2.57 -35.38 5.67
CA ASP A 221 -3.07 -34.17 6.32
C ASP A 221 -2.09 -32.99 6.16
N ALA A 222 -2.64 -31.78 5.97
CA ALA A 222 -1.91 -30.53 5.80
C ALA A 222 -2.43 -29.46 6.77
N ASP A 223 -2.35 -29.79 8.06
CA ASP A 223 -2.90 -28.95 9.12
C ASP A 223 -2.02 -27.74 9.44
N VAL A 224 -2.71 -26.66 9.80
CA VAL A 224 -2.13 -25.38 10.22
C VAL A 224 -2.85 -24.98 11.51
N ASP A 225 -2.14 -24.28 12.41
CA ASP A 225 -2.75 -23.73 13.63
C ASP A 225 -3.99 -22.89 13.29
N GLN A 226 -5.08 -23.13 14.03
CA GLN A 226 -6.34 -22.41 13.88
C GLN A 226 -6.15 -20.89 13.96
N LYS A 227 -5.20 -20.40 14.78
CA LYS A 227 -4.88 -18.97 14.87
C LYS A 227 -4.45 -18.36 13.54
N VAL A 228 -3.73 -19.11 12.71
CA VAL A 228 -3.33 -18.68 11.36
C VAL A 228 -4.57 -18.54 10.46
N LEU A 229 -5.48 -19.52 10.53
CA LEU A 229 -6.71 -19.51 9.74
C LEU A 229 -7.62 -18.34 10.16
N ASP A 230 -7.75 -18.10 11.46
CA ASP A 230 -8.52 -16.99 12.01
C ASP A 230 -7.91 -15.64 11.61
N ARG A 231 -6.58 -15.55 11.54
CA ARG A 231 -5.87 -14.37 11.03
C ARG A 231 -6.22 -14.09 9.58
N PHE A 232 -6.19 -15.10 8.70
CA PHE A 232 -6.61 -14.93 7.30
C PHE A 232 -8.08 -14.49 7.18
N VAL A 233 -8.98 -15.09 7.96
CA VAL A 233 -10.41 -14.70 7.96
C VAL A 233 -10.56 -13.24 8.40
N THR A 234 -9.80 -12.82 9.41
CA THR A 234 -9.81 -11.43 9.90
C THR A 234 -9.31 -10.47 8.81
N ILE A 235 -8.17 -10.77 8.17
CA ILE A 235 -7.61 -9.93 7.10
C ILE A 235 -8.56 -9.85 5.89
N SER A 236 -9.19 -10.97 5.51
CA SER A 236 -10.20 -11.01 4.44
C SER A 236 -11.42 -10.13 4.75
N LYS A 237 -11.89 -10.12 6.01
CA LYS A 237 -12.95 -9.20 6.44
C LYS A 237 -12.51 -7.74 6.34
N LEU A 238 -11.27 -7.42 6.73
CA LEU A 238 -10.73 -6.06 6.60
C LEU A 238 -10.67 -5.60 5.14
N TYR A 239 -10.32 -6.51 4.22
CA TYR A 239 -10.37 -6.23 2.78
C TYR A 239 -11.80 -5.87 2.33
N GLN A 240 -12.81 -6.59 2.80
CA GLN A 240 -14.21 -6.37 2.43
C GLN A 240 -14.81 -5.11 3.07
N SER A 241 -14.28 -4.67 4.22
CA SER A 241 -14.76 -3.50 4.97
C SER A 241 -13.96 -2.22 4.70
N ARG A 242 -13.31 -2.12 3.52
CA ARG A 242 -12.49 -0.95 3.16
C ARG A 242 -13.31 0.35 3.11
N PRO A 243 -12.70 1.52 3.40
CA PRO A 243 -11.28 1.72 3.76
C PRO A 243 -10.94 1.17 5.15
N VAL A 244 -9.73 0.61 5.29
CA VAL A 244 -9.34 -0.07 6.53
C VAL A 244 -9.16 0.94 7.67
N GLN A 245 -9.81 0.69 8.80
CA GLN A 245 -9.54 1.40 10.05
C GLN A 245 -8.37 0.72 10.76
N VAL A 246 -7.21 1.37 10.74
CA VAL A 246 -5.96 0.81 11.23
C VAL A 246 -5.90 0.92 12.74
N THR A 247 -5.42 -0.14 13.40
CA THR A 247 -5.19 -0.19 14.84
C THR A 247 -3.75 -0.59 15.13
N ASP A 248 -3.26 -0.31 16.34
CA ASP A 248 -1.91 -0.69 16.78
C ASP A 248 -1.68 -2.20 16.71
N GLU A 249 -2.71 -2.99 17.01
CA GLU A 249 -2.66 -4.44 16.92
C GLU A 249 -2.44 -4.91 15.47
N MET A 250 -3.12 -4.29 14.51
CA MET A 250 -2.94 -4.59 13.09
C MET A 250 -1.55 -4.18 12.58
N ILE A 251 -1.05 -3.03 13.05
CA ILE A 251 0.32 -2.57 12.75
C ILE A 251 1.34 -3.60 13.27
N ALA A 252 1.13 -4.16 14.45
CA ALA A 252 1.98 -5.22 14.98
C ALA A 252 1.96 -6.48 14.10
N TRP A 253 0.81 -6.86 13.52
CA TRP A 253 0.75 -8.00 12.60
C TRP A 253 1.44 -7.74 11.24
N ALA A 254 1.50 -6.49 10.80
CA ALA A 254 2.12 -6.09 9.54
C ALA A 254 3.64 -5.86 9.66
N ASN A 255 4.10 -5.45 10.84
CA ASN A 255 5.51 -5.24 11.09
C ASN A 255 6.23 -6.59 11.05
N ARG A 256 7.22 -6.68 10.17
CA ARG A 256 8.09 -7.85 10.09
C ARG A 256 9.01 -7.80 11.31
N GLU A 257 8.84 -8.73 12.25
CA GLU A 257 9.94 -9.11 13.13
C GLU A 257 10.95 -9.83 12.24
N ASP A 258 12.17 -9.31 12.18
CA ASP A 258 13.29 -9.89 11.41
C ASP A 258 13.59 -11.34 11.86
#